data_AF-A0A315XEC9-F1
#
_entry.id   AF-A0A315XEC9-F1
#
_cell.length_a   1.000
_cell.length_b   1.000
_cell.length_c   1.000
_cell.angle_alpha   90.00
_cell.angle_beta   90.00
_cell.angle_gamma   90.00
#
_symmetry.space_group_name_H-M   'P 1'
#
loop_
_entity.id
_entity.type
_entity.pdbx_description
1 polymer ?
#
loop_
_entity_poly.entity_id
_entity_poly.type
_entity_poly.pdbx_seq_one_letter_code
_entity_poly.pdbx_strand_id
1 'polypeptide(L)'
;MILGIDIGGANTKIASDDGKIVELHYIPLWKNTKLPMMLLEIAQRLKPEKVGVAITGELADCFPDKDAGLSYIIDAVNNAFTDAYFLDNDGVFIKEKKRSIAAANWMASSLLLGKEYRDCIFVDIGSTTTDIIPIKNGKPVASKTDFKRLKNGELVYSGALRTNIAAILKRVKFGNTESRISSELFAITADAYIVLGLIGQENYTCDTPDGDGKTFIDAKRRLARVVCADLNEIREDEIISIANQVMDAQVSDIRAAIQEISLKYCIKKIVACGLGEFLIRNAVNETGLEIFFVSEKYGAQLSKVFPAFAAARLLKEKNI
;
A
#
# COMPACT_ATOMS: atom_id res chain seq x y z
N MET A 1 -12.68 -8.83 21.93
CA MET A 1 -11.71 -8.83 20.80
C MET A 1 -11.66 -7.43 20.24
N ILE A 2 -10.47 -6.93 19.95
CA ILE A 2 -10.28 -5.62 19.34
C ILE A 2 -9.98 -5.81 17.86
N LEU A 3 -10.68 -5.04 17.03
CA LEU A 3 -10.50 -5.05 15.58
C LEU A 3 -9.76 -3.78 15.16
N GLY A 4 -8.83 -3.93 14.23
CA GLY A 4 -8.21 -2.82 13.54
C GLY A 4 -8.71 -2.75 12.11
N ILE A 5 -8.95 -1.54 11.61
CA ILE A 5 -9.40 -1.29 10.25
C ILE A 5 -8.54 -0.17 9.65
N ASP A 6 -7.91 -0.43 8.51
CA ASP A 6 -7.25 0.60 7.68
C ASP A 6 -8.11 0.83 6.43
N ILE A 7 -8.74 2.00 6.36
CA ILE A 7 -9.62 2.40 5.25
C ILE A 7 -8.83 3.29 4.30
N GLY A 8 -8.28 2.67 3.26
CA GLY A 8 -7.61 3.36 2.16
C GLY A 8 -8.57 3.74 1.04
N GLY A 9 -8.04 4.45 0.03
CA GLY A 9 -8.86 4.90 -1.10
C GLY A 9 -9.38 3.74 -1.96
N ALA A 10 -8.57 2.69 -2.13
CA ALA A 10 -8.88 1.54 -2.99
C ALA A 10 -9.21 0.26 -2.20
N ASN A 11 -8.59 0.10 -1.03
CA ASN A 11 -8.65 -1.13 -0.25
C ASN A 11 -9.00 -0.81 1.19
N THR A 12 -9.78 -1.68 1.81
CA THR A 12 -10.00 -1.71 3.25
C THR A 12 -9.36 -2.97 3.82
N LYS A 13 -8.50 -2.82 4.83
CA LYS A 13 -7.78 -3.91 5.48
C LYS A 13 -8.31 -4.07 6.90
N ILE A 14 -8.41 -5.31 7.37
CA ILE A 14 -8.94 -5.64 8.69
C ILE A 14 -8.03 -6.66 9.34
N ALA A 15 -7.76 -6.47 10.63
CA ALA A 15 -7.11 -7.49 11.43
C ALA A 15 -7.55 -7.47 12.90
N SER A 16 -7.58 -8.62 13.56
CA SER A 16 -7.77 -8.70 15.02
C SER A 16 -6.47 -8.47 15.79
N ASP A 17 -6.58 -8.06 17.05
CA ASP A 17 -5.43 -7.83 17.95
C ASP A 17 -4.57 -9.07 18.22
N ASP A 18 -5.14 -10.27 18.03
CA ASP A 18 -4.45 -11.55 18.13
C ASP A 18 -3.99 -12.11 16.77
N GLY A 19 -4.27 -11.40 15.67
CA GLY A 19 -3.84 -11.74 14.32
C GLY A 19 -4.59 -12.90 13.67
N LYS A 20 -5.65 -13.43 14.29
CA LYS A 20 -6.42 -14.56 13.75
C LYS A 20 -7.41 -14.18 12.66
N ILE A 21 -7.90 -12.95 12.69
CA ILE A 21 -8.71 -12.39 11.61
C ILE A 21 -7.81 -11.51 10.77
N VAL A 22 -7.81 -11.77 9.47
CA VAL A 22 -7.06 -11.03 8.46
C VAL A 22 -7.91 -10.97 7.21
N GLU A 23 -8.33 -9.77 6.82
CA GLU A 23 -9.13 -9.58 5.61
C GLU A 23 -8.63 -8.38 4.82
N LEU A 24 -8.58 -8.52 3.49
CA LEU A 24 -8.24 -7.47 2.56
C LEU A 24 -9.36 -7.37 1.52
N HIS A 25 -10.06 -6.25 1.51
CA HIS A 25 -11.19 -5.99 0.63
C HIS A 25 -10.85 -4.89 -0.37
N TYR A 26 -11.02 -5.18 -1.67
CA TYR A 26 -10.93 -4.15 -2.72
C TYR A 26 -12.27 -3.39 -2.79
N ILE A 27 -12.28 -2.17 -2.25
CA ILE A 27 -13.46 -1.30 -2.14
C ILE A 27 -13.03 0.12 -2.55
N PRO A 28 -12.94 0.40 -3.85
CA PRO A 28 -12.60 1.73 -4.33
C PRO A 28 -13.66 2.74 -3.94
N LEU A 29 -13.28 3.75 -3.14
CA LEU A 29 -14.20 4.77 -2.64
C LEU A 29 -14.84 5.58 -3.77
N TRP A 30 -14.14 5.73 -4.90
CA TRP A 30 -14.57 6.51 -6.05
C TRP A 30 -15.53 5.78 -7.01
N LYS A 31 -15.90 4.52 -6.74
CA LYS A 31 -16.78 3.72 -7.61
C LYS A 31 -18.02 3.22 -6.88
N ASN A 32 -18.98 4.11 -6.57
CA ASN A 32 -20.24 3.75 -5.86
C ASN A 32 -19.95 2.83 -4.65
N THR A 33 -19.14 3.35 -3.74
CA THR A 33 -18.51 2.56 -2.68
C THR A 33 -19.51 1.73 -1.86
N LYS A 34 -19.15 0.47 -1.63
CA LYS A 34 -19.89 -0.46 -0.75
C LYS A 34 -19.40 -0.40 0.70
N LEU A 35 -18.51 0.54 1.04
CA LEU A 35 -17.89 0.65 2.36
C LEU A 35 -18.91 0.57 3.51
N PRO A 36 -20.01 1.36 3.54
CA PRO A 36 -20.95 1.31 4.66
C PRO A 36 -21.57 -0.07 4.90
N MET A 37 -21.99 -0.76 3.82
CA MET A 37 -22.59 -2.08 3.92
C MET A 37 -21.60 -3.15 4.37
N MET A 38 -20.36 -3.07 3.87
CA MET A 38 -19.30 -3.99 4.23
C MET A 38 -18.90 -3.83 5.71
N LEU A 39 -18.82 -2.59 6.21
CA LEU A 39 -18.57 -2.33 7.64
C LEU A 39 -19.70 -2.88 8.53
N LEU A 40 -20.96 -2.73 8.14
CA LEU A 40 -22.11 -3.31 8.85
C LEU A 40 -22.06 -4.84 8.89
N GLU A 41 -21.73 -5.48 7.75
CA GLU A 41 -21.57 -6.93 7.67
C GLU A 41 -20.46 -7.43 8.61
N ILE A 42 -19.32 -6.75 8.65
CA ILE A 42 -18.23 -7.06 9.57
C ILE A 42 -18.69 -6.91 11.01
N ALA A 43 -19.35 -5.80 11.35
CA ALA A 43 -19.81 -5.56 12.70
C ALA A 43 -20.75 -6.68 13.18
N GLN A 44 -21.66 -7.13 12.32
CA GLN A 44 -22.59 -8.22 12.62
C GLN A 44 -21.90 -9.58 12.75
N ARG A 45 -20.94 -9.87 11.85
CA ARG A 45 -20.23 -11.16 11.79
C ARG A 45 -19.21 -11.32 12.91
N LEU A 46 -18.40 -10.29 13.15
CA LEU A 46 -17.26 -10.34 14.08
C LEU A 46 -17.58 -9.83 15.48
N LYS A 47 -18.59 -8.96 15.63
CA LYS A 47 -19.03 -8.36 16.91
C LYS A 47 -17.85 -7.90 17.79
N PRO A 48 -16.94 -7.03 17.27
CA PRO A 48 -15.79 -6.60 18.04
C PRO A 48 -16.22 -5.75 19.24
N GLU A 49 -15.42 -5.81 20.30
CA GLU A 49 -15.64 -5.01 21.51
C GLU A 49 -15.30 -3.53 21.25
N LYS A 50 -14.17 -3.30 20.58
CA LYS A 50 -13.68 -1.98 20.17
C LYS A 50 -13.05 -2.06 18.80
N VAL A 51 -13.04 -0.93 18.09
CA VAL A 51 -12.43 -0.82 16.76
C VAL A 51 -11.42 0.33 16.72
N GLY A 52 -10.18 0.03 16.33
CA GLY A 52 -9.16 1.03 16.02
C GLY A 52 -9.11 1.28 14.51
N VAL A 53 -9.28 2.53 14.08
CA VAL A 53 -9.40 2.88 12.67
C VAL A 53 -8.27 3.81 12.24
N ALA A 54 -7.59 3.48 11.15
CA ALA A 54 -6.71 4.38 10.41
C ALA A 54 -7.37 4.73 9.06
N ILE A 55 -7.24 5.99 8.63
CA ILE A 55 -7.85 6.48 7.40
C ILE A 55 -6.76 7.01 6.46
N THR A 56 -6.80 6.57 5.20
CA THR A 56 -5.99 7.07 4.08
C THR A 56 -6.77 7.29 2.79
N GLY A 57 -8.06 6.96 2.77
CA GLY A 57 -8.93 7.15 1.61
C GLY A 57 -9.59 8.52 1.52
N GLU A 58 -9.28 9.47 2.41
CA GLU A 58 -10.03 10.72 2.51
C GLU A 58 -9.85 11.68 1.32
N LEU A 59 -8.85 11.42 0.47
CA LEU A 59 -8.58 12.14 -0.78
C LEU A 59 -9.05 11.39 -2.04
N ALA A 60 -9.89 10.36 -1.91
CA ALA A 60 -10.44 9.69 -3.07
C ALA A 60 -11.22 10.68 -3.97
N ASP A 61 -11.11 10.51 -5.29
CA ASP A 61 -11.59 11.45 -6.31
C ASP A 61 -13.10 11.77 -6.24
N CYS A 62 -13.90 10.96 -5.52
CA CYS A 62 -15.32 11.21 -5.32
C CYS A 62 -15.62 12.31 -4.28
N PHE A 63 -14.63 12.71 -3.48
CA PHE A 63 -14.83 13.73 -2.45
C PHE A 63 -14.38 15.10 -2.94
N PRO A 64 -15.17 16.17 -2.69
CA PRO A 64 -14.81 17.52 -3.11
C PRO A 64 -13.58 18.05 -2.37
N ASP A 65 -13.35 17.58 -1.15
CA ASP A 65 -12.20 17.92 -0.33
C ASP A 65 -11.94 16.84 0.73
N LYS A 66 -10.81 17.00 1.43
CA LYS A 66 -10.34 16.11 2.49
C LYS A 66 -11.32 16.00 3.67
N ASP A 67 -11.99 17.09 4.04
CA ASP A 67 -12.86 17.13 5.22
C ASP A 67 -14.17 16.40 4.95
N ALA A 68 -14.69 16.48 3.71
CA ALA A 68 -15.82 15.70 3.23
C ALA A 68 -15.52 14.19 3.19
N GLY A 69 -14.38 13.79 2.62
CA GLY A 69 -13.97 12.39 2.58
C GLY A 69 -13.75 11.79 3.96
N LEU A 70 -13.11 12.55 4.85
CA LEU A 70 -12.92 12.14 6.24
C LEU A 70 -14.25 11.98 6.97
N SER A 71 -15.17 12.95 6.83
CA SER A 71 -16.49 12.89 7.45
C SER A 71 -17.28 11.67 6.98
N TYR A 72 -17.28 11.41 5.68
CA TYR A 72 -17.96 10.25 5.09
C TYR A 72 -17.47 8.92 5.71
N ILE A 73 -16.15 8.73 5.78
CA ILE A 73 -15.56 7.49 6.31
C ILE A 73 -15.83 7.34 7.81
N ILE A 74 -15.67 8.42 8.59
CA ILE A 74 -15.95 8.38 10.04
C ILE A 74 -17.42 8.05 10.30
N ASP A 75 -18.35 8.65 9.55
CA ASP A 75 -19.78 8.37 9.70
C ASP A 75 -20.12 6.92 9.34
N ALA A 76 -19.55 6.39 8.26
CA ALA A 76 -19.73 5.00 7.88
C ALA A 76 -19.25 4.03 8.99
N VAL A 77 -18.11 4.32 9.62
CA VAL A 77 -17.58 3.53 10.74
C VAL A 77 -18.47 3.66 11.97
N ASN A 78 -18.83 4.87 12.40
CA ASN A 78 -19.64 5.09 13.60
C ASN A 78 -21.06 4.52 13.46
N ASN A 79 -21.60 4.47 12.24
CA ASN A 79 -22.88 3.82 11.97
C ASN A 79 -22.80 2.28 12.09
N ALA A 80 -21.62 1.69 11.84
CA ALA A 80 -21.42 0.25 11.90
C ALA A 80 -20.96 -0.24 13.29
N PHE A 81 -20.16 0.54 14.01
CA PHE A 81 -19.51 0.14 15.26
C PHE A 81 -19.80 1.13 16.38
N THR A 82 -20.21 0.61 17.54
CA THR A 82 -20.58 1.43 18.70
C THR A 82 -19.39 2.03 19.45
N ASP A 83 -18.21 1.40 19.39
CA ASP A 83 -17.01 1.85 20.11
C ASP A 83 -15.78 1.93 19.19
N ALA A 84 -15.83 2.87 18.23
CA ALA A 84 -14.76 3.15 17.29
C ALA A 84 -13.84 4.27 17.78
N TYR A 85 -12.54 4.09 17.57
CA TYR A 85 -11.48 5.05 17.86
C TYR A 85 -10.65 5.27 16.60
N PHE A 86 -10.45 6.53 16.23
CA PHE A 86 -9.71 6.92 15.05
C PHE A 86 -8.31 7.36 15.43
N LEU A 87 -7.29 6.79 14.79
CA LEU A 87 -5.90 7.16 15.00
C LEU A 87 -5.59 8.45 14.25
N ASP A 88 -5.00 9.41 14.95
CA ASP A 88 -4.54 10.65 14.36
C ASP A 88 -3.04 10.68 14.04
N ASN A 89 -2.62 11.76 13.37
CA ASN A 89 -1.23 12.02 12.97
C ASN A 89 -0.28 12.31 14.14
N ASP A 90 -0.77 12.35 15.39
CA ASP A 90 0.04 12.41 16.59
C ASP A 90 0.11 11.05 17.31
N GLY A 91 -0.51 10.01 16.74
CA GLY A 91 -0.51 8.66 17.29
C GLY A 91 -1.51 8.46 18.43
N VAL A 92 -2.53 9.33 18.51
CA VAL A 92 -3.54 9.31 19.55
C VAL A 92 -4.85 8.80 18.97
N PHE A 93 -5.50 7.90 19.71
CA PHE A 93 -6.84 7.44 19.40
C PHE A 93 -7.86 8.44 19.92
N ILE A 94 -8.71 8.96 19.03
CA ILE A 94 -9.75 9.94 19.34
C ILE A 94 -11.09 9.51 18.75
N LYS A 95 -12.19 10.00 19.34
CA LYS A 95 -13.56 9.80 18.83
C LYS A 95 -14.10 10.99 18.05
N GLU A 96 -13.55 12.17 18.31
CA GLU A 96 -13.99 13.42 17.68
C GLU A 96 -13.54 13.50 16.23
N LYS A 97 -14.41 13.98 15.35
CA LYS A 97 -14.07 14.29 13.95
C LYS A 97 -13.04 15.41 13.92
N LYS A 98 -11.77 15.07 13.71
CA LYS A 98 -10.67 16.02 13.55
C LYS A 98 -9.90 15.75 12.28
N ARG A 99 -9.50 16.81 11.59
CA ARG A 99 -8.66 16.76 10.39
C ARG A 99 -7.31 16.06 10.63
N SER A 100 -6.86 15.96 11.88
CA SER A 100 -5.64 15.23 12.25
C SER A 100 -5.73 13.72 12.02
N ILE A 101 -6.94 13.14 11.85
CA ILE A 101 -7.15 11.70 11.56
C ILE A 101 -6.69 11.29 10.16
N ALA A 102 -6.67 12.25 9.23
CA ALA A 102 -6.33 12.01 7.83
C ALA A 102 -4.87 11.56 7.64
N ALA A 103 -4.64 10.60 6.73
CA ALA A 103 -3.32 10.11 6.33
C ALA A 103 -2.47 9.43 7.43
N ALA A 104 -3.13 8.63 8.29
CA ALA A 104 -2.50 8.00 9.46
C ALA A 104 -2.23 6.48 9.34
N ASN A 105 -2.34 5.85 8.14
CA ASN A 105 -2.11 4.39 7.98
C ASN A 105 -0.71 3.97 8.45
N TRP A 106 0.31 4.75 8.11
CA TRP A 106 1.69 4.47 8.45
C TRP A 106 1.99 4.76 9.93
N MET A 107 1.18 5.59 10.59
CA MET A 107 1.36 5.96 11.99
C MET A 107 1.21 4.74 12.90
N ALA A 108 0.15 3.94 12.71
CA ALA A 108 -0.09 2.75 13.51
C ALA A 108 1.09 1.77 13.45
N SER A 109 1.48 1.40 12.22
CA SER A 109 2.60 0.51 11.96
C SER A 109 3.89 1.05 12.57
N SER A 110 4.18 2.33 12.38
CA SER A 110 5.42 2.95 12.86
C SER A 110 5.49 3.02 14.38
N LEU A 111 4.40 3.29 15.06
CA LEU A 111 4.35 3.30 16.53
C LEU A 111 4.52 1.89 17.11
N LEU A 112 3.89 0.88 16.50
CA LEU A 112 4.04 -0.50 16.94
C LEU A 112 5.49 -0.98 16.74
N LEU A 113 6.05 -0.77 15.55
CA LEU A 113 7.42 -1.17 15.22
C LEU A 113 8.47 -0.36 15.99
N GLY A 114 8.21 0.92 16.26
CA GLY A 114 9.10 1.78 17.04
C GLY A 114 9.31 1.31 18.48
N LYS A 115 8.33 0.62 19.08
CA LYS A 115 8.50 -0.01 20.41
C LYS A 115 9.53 -1.13 20.40
N GLU A 116 9.60 -1.87 19.30
CA GLU A 116 10.45 -3.05 19.17
C GLU A 116 11.83 -2.71 18.62
N TYR A 117 11.88 -2.00 17.49
CA TYR A 117 13.12 -1.80 16.73
C TYR A 117 13.85 -0.50 17.08
N ARG A 118 13.13 0.46 17.68
CA ARG A 118 13.60 1.79 18.10
C ARG A 118 14.06 2.66 16.94
N ASP A 119 15.25 2.41 16.40
CA ASP A 119 15.82 3.12 15.26
C ASP A 119 15.74 2.23 14.01
N CYS A 120 14.78 2.51 13.14
CA CYS A 120 14.57 1.79 11.89
C CYS A 120 13.84 2.66 10.85
N ILE A 121 13.84 2.24 9.59
CA ILE A 121 12.99 2.77 8.55
C ILE A 121 11.91 1.74 8.29
N PHE A 122 10.66 2.13 8.49
CA PHE A 122 9.52 1.30 8.13
C PHE A 122 9.20 1.51 6.65
N VAL A 123 9.13 0.41 5.88
CA VAL A 123 8.79 0.43 4.46
C VAL A 123 7.55 -0.41 4.21
N ASP A 124 6.46 0.20 3.71
CA ASP A 124 5.22 -0.50 3.35
C ASP A 124 4.91 -0.29 1.88
N ILE A 125 4.92 -1.36 1.09
CA ILE A 125 4.49 -1.32 -0.31
C ILE A 125 3.09 -1.91 -0.42
N GLY A 126 2.12 -1.01 -0.56
CA GLY A 126 0.74 -1.34 -0.85
C GLY A 126 0.49 -1.58 -2.34
N SER A 127 -0.80 -1.64 -2.70
CA SER A 127 -1.21 -1.75 -4.11
C SER A 127 -0.87 -0.52 -4.95
N THR A 128 -0.71 0.64 -4.32
CA THR A 128 -0.65 1.96 -5.00
C THR A 128 0.60 2.76 -4.65
N THR A 129 1.02 2.71 -3.39
CA THR A 129 2.06 3.57 -2.83
C THR A 129 3.09 2.74 -2.07
N THR A 130 4.26 3.35 -1.90
CA THR A 130 5.34 2.90 -1.04
C THR A 130 5.58 3.95 0.04
N ASP A 131 5.27 3.62 1.29
CA ASP A 131 5.55 4.48 2.45
C ASP A 131 6.97 4.19 2.96
N ILE A 132 7.79 5.22 3.20
CA ILE A 132 9.18 5.09 3.70
C ILE A 132 9.33 5.99 4.92
N ILE A 133 9.15 5.42 6.11
CA ILE A 133 8.98 6.16 7.34
C ILE A 133 10.20 6.00 8.25
N PRO A 134 11.01 7.04 8.44
CA PRO A 134 12.06 7.02 9.45
C PRO A 134 11.45 6.99 10.86
N ILE A 135 11.95 6.08 11.70
CA ILE A 135 11.62 5.95 13.10
C ILE A 135 12.89 6.13 13.91
N LYS A 136 12.88 7.09 14.85
CA LYS A 136 14.03 7.43 15.68
C LYS A 136 13.62 7.50 17.15
N ASN A 137 14.39 6.87 18.01
CA ASN A 137 14.10 6.67 19.43
C ASN A 137 12.70 6.07 19.66
N GLY A 138 12.26 5.18 18.76
CA GLY A 138 10.95 4.53 18.80
C GLY A 138 9.76 5.42 18.41
N LYS A 139 10.00 6.59 17.80
CA LYS A 139 8.96 7.50 17.33
C LYS A 139 9.12 7.77 15.83
N PRO A 140 8.04 7.78 15.03
CA PRO A 140 8.13 8.21 13.64
C PRO A 140 8.52 9.69 13.57
N VAL A 141 9.41 10.02 12.63
CA VAL A 141 9.87 11.39 12.38
C VAL A 141 9.61 11.85 10.94
N ALA A 142 8.71 11.15 10.22
CA ALA A 142 8.23 11.54 8.90
C ALA A 142 7.34 12.79 8.96
N SER A 143 7.15 13.40 7.79
CA SER A 143 6.27 14.54 7.60
C SER A 143 4.80 14.15 7.78
N LYS A 144 4.01 15.04 8.39
CA LYS A 144 2.59 14.80 8.71
C LYS A 144 1.63 14.86 7.50
N THR A 145 2.09 15.30 6.33
CA THR A 145 1.21 15.44 5.15
C THR A 145 1.84 14.78 3.94
N ASP A 146 1.03 14.12 3.11
CA ASP A 146 1.51 13.42 1.92
C ASP A 146 2.27 14.33 0.96
N PHE A 147 1.85 15.59 0.81
CA PHE A 147 2.59 16.58 0.03
C PHE A 147 4.04 16.77 0.51
N LYS A 148 4.24 16.86 1.84
CA LYS A 148 5.58 16.99 2.42
C LYS A 148 6.35 15.67 2.35
N ARG A 149 5.65 14.54 2.52
CA ARG A 149 6.25 13.20 2.41
C ARG A 149 6.77 12.93 1.00
N LEU A 150 6.00 13.26 -0.03
CA LEU A 150 6.43 13.22 -1.44
C LEU A 150 7.67 14.09 -1.66
N LYS A 151 7.68 15.32 -1.13
CA LYS A 151 8.84 16.22 -1.25
C LYS A 151 10.10 15.69 -0.56
N ASN A 152 9.93 14.88 0.48
CA ASN A 152 11.02 14.43 1.36
C ASN A 152 11.44 12.97 1.11
N GLY A 153 10.91 12.29 0.08
CA GLY A 153 11.20 10.88 -0.21
C GLY A 153 10.56 9.88 0.77
N GLU A 154 9.60 10.32 1.60
CA GLU A 154 8.93 9.51 2.63
C GLU A 154 7.64 8.83 2.10
N LEU A 155 7.27 9.15 0.86
CA LEU A 155 6.18 8.57 0.10
C LEU A 155 6.59 8.52 -1.37
N VAL A 156 6.56 7.33 -1.96
CA VAL A 156 6.74 7.12 -3.41
C VAL A 156 5.41 6.62 -3.97
N TYR A 157 4.91 7.26 -5.03
CA TYR A 157 3.60 6.92 -5.62
C TYR A 157 3.68 5.75 -6.61
N SER A 158 4.29 4.67 -6.13
CA SER A 158 4.52 3.44 -6.87
C SER A 158 4.20 2.25 -5.98
N GLY A 159 3.38 1.33 -6.45
CA GLY A 159 2.87 0.19 -5.68
C GLY A 159 2.86 -1.09 -6.48
N ALA A 160 2.52 -2.18 -5.81
CA ALA A 160 2.62 -3.52 -6.39
C ALA A 160 1.58 -3.82 -7.48
N LEU A 161 0.47 -3.08 -7.55
CA LEU A 161 -0.65 -3.46 -8.43
C LEU A 161 -1.10 -2.36 -9.40
N ARG A 162 -1.29 -1.13 -8.91
CA ARG A 162 -2.11 -0.10 -9.58
C ARG A 162 -1.32 0.95 -10.36
N THR A 163 0.00 0.92 -10.32
CA THR A 163 0.81 1.98 -10.93
C THR A 163 0.81 1.83 -12.44
N ASN A 164 0.40 2.88 -13.15
CA ASN A 164 0.47 2.93 -14.61
C ASN A 164 1.93 2.77 -15.06
N ILE A 165 2.21 1.84 -15.98
CA ILE A 165 3.55 1.65 -16.53
C ILE A 165 4.10 2.93 -17.18
N ALA A 166 3.23 3.78 -17.74
CA ALA A 166 3.62 5.08 -18.30
C ALA A 166 4.13 6.10 -17.26
N ALA A 167 3.87 5.85 -15.97
CA ALA A 167 4.43 6.64 -14.87
C ALA A 167 5.84 6.17 -14.45
N ILE A 168 6.20 4.93 -14.77
CA ILE A 168 7.48 4.31 -14.40
C ILE A 168 8.50 4.44 -15.54
N LEU A 169 8.08 4.11 -16.76
CA LEU A 169 8.93 4.13 -17.94
C LEU A 169 8.54 5.26 -18.88
N LYS A 170 9.47 5.65 -19.76
CA LYS A 170 9.20 6.47 -20.95
C LYS A 170 9.58 5.77 -22.24
N ARG A 171 10.41 4.73 -22.12
CA ARG A 171 10.96 3.95 -23.21
C ARG A 171 11.23 2.53 -22.73
N VAL A 172 11.26 1.60 -23.67
CA VAL A 172 11.61 0.19 -23.45
C VAL A 172 12.63 -0.26 -24.49
N LYS A 173 13.59 -1.07 -24.07
CA LYS A 173 14.65 -1.62 -24.93
C LYS A 173 14.28 -3.02 -25.42
N PHE A 174 14.59 -3.28 -26.70
CA PHE A 174 14.46 -4.58 -27.35
C PHE A 174 15.82 -4.95 -27.97
N GLY A 175 16.67 -5.62 -27.20
CA GLY A 175 18.07 -5.84 -27.60
C GLY A 175 18.81 -4.53 -27.82
N ASN A 176 19.21 -4.25 -29.06
CA ASN A 176 19.93 -3.04 -29.44
C ASN A 176 19.02 -1.88 -29.89
N THR A 177 17.71 -2.09 -29.98
CA THR A 177 16.74 -1.05 -30.35
C THR A 177 15.98 -0.56 -29.11
N GLU A 178 15.33 0.58 -29.25
CA GLU A 178 14.50 1.18 -28.19
C GLU A 178 13.22 1.74 -28.80
N SER A 179 12.10 1.57 -28.10
CA SER A 179 10.82 2.17 -28.46
C SER A 179 10.34 3.13 -27.38
N ARG A 180 9.62 4.18 -27.79
CA ARG A 180 8.81 4.98 -26.87
C ARG A 180 7.57 4.19 -26.48
N ILE A 181 7.00 4.50 -25.32
CA ILE A 181 5.75 3.89 -24.88
C ILE A 181 4.58 4.86 -25.00
N SER A 182 3.37 4.30 -25.10
CA SER A 182 2.13 5.06 -24.99
C SER A 182 1.96 5.63 -23.58
N SER A 183 1.32 6.80 -23.48
CA SER A 183 0.90 7.39 -22.19
C SER A 183 -0.43 6.83 -21.69
N GLU A 184 -1.17 6.11 -22.53
CA GLU A 184 -2.47 5.52 -22.18
C GLU A 184 -2.37 4.53 -21.03
N LEU A 185 -3.44 4.39 -20.25
CA LEU A 185 -3.55 3.39 -19.19
C LEU A 185 -3.86 2.02 -19.82
N PHE A 186 -2.89 1.44 -20.53
CA PHE A 186 -3.03 0.10 -21.10
C PHE A 186 -2.64 -1.01 -20.13
N ALA A 187 -1.63 -0.77 -19.31
CA ALA A 187 -1.10 -1.76 -18.38
C ALA A 187 -0.60 -1.11 -17.09
N ILE A 188 -0.67 -1.89 -16.01
CA ILE A 188 -0.26 -1.50 -14.66
C ILE A 188 0.77 -2.49 -14.09
N THR A 189 1.38 -2.15 -12.96
CA THR A 189 2.41 -2.98 -12.31
C THR A 189 1.96 -4.41 -12.04
N ALA A 190 0.68 -4.63 -11.72
CA ALA A 190 0.14 -5.99 -11.59
C ALA A 190 0.31 -6.83 -12.87
N ASP A 191 0.15 -6.24 -14.06
CA ASP A 191 0.32 -6.97 -15.33
C ASP A 191 1.77 -7.42 -15.52
N ALA A 192 2.73 -6.53 -15.21
CA ALA A 192 4.15 -6.87 -15.22
C ALA A 192 4.44 -8.04 -14.25
N TYR A 193 3.90 -7.99 -13.04
CA TYR A 193 4.22 -9.00 -12.02
C TYR A 193 3.48 -10.33 -12.19
N ILE A 194 2.32 -10.34 -12.84
CA ILE A 194 1.69 -11.57 -13.32
C ILE A 194 2.57 -12.22 -14.38
N VAL A 195 3.08 -11.43 -15.34
CA VAL A 195 3.95 -11.95 -16.41
C VAL A 195 5.30 -12.43 -15.88
N LEU A 196 5.85 -11.79 -14.86
CA LEU A 196 7.07 -12.26 -14.19
C LEU A 196 6.82 -13.41 -13.20
N GLY A 197 5.56 -13.82 -12.97
CA GLY A 197 5.22 -14.86 -12.01
C GLY A 197 5.47 -14.48 -10.54
N LEU A 198 5.60 -13.18 -10.25
CA LEU A 198 5.87 -12.64 -8.91
C LEU A 198 4.58 -12.52 -8.07
N ILE A 199 3.44 -12.43 -8.72
CA ILE A 199 2.12 -12.53 -8.09
C ILE A 199 1.24 -13.52 -8.84
N GLY A 200 0.36 -14.21 -8.12
CA GLY A 200 -0.71 -15.01 -8.71
C GLY A 200 -1.95 -14.18 -9.05
N GLN A 201 -2.85 -14.75 -9.86
CA GLN A 201 -4.08 -14.09 -10.32
C GLN A 201 -4.98 -13.66 -9.15
N GLU A 202 -5.01 -14.46 -8.08
CA GLU A 202 -5.74 -14.20 -6.85
C GLU A 202 -5.23 -12.98 -6.07
N ASN A 203 -3.95 -12.62 -6.27
CA ASN A 203 -3.34 -11.45 -5.65
C ASN A 203 -3.47 -10.19 -6.54
N TYR A 204 -3.89 -10.32 -7.80
CA TYR A 204 -4.25 -9.19 -8.66
C TYR A 204 -5.67 -8.73 -8.30
N THR A 205 -5.83 -8.03 -7.18
CA THR A 205 -7.16 -7.74 -6.61
C THR A 205 -7.88 -6.56 -7.26
N CYS A 206 -7.17 -5.58 -7.80
CA CYS A 206 -7.78 -4.41 -8.44
C CYS A 206 -8.35 -4.72 -9.83
N ASP A 207 -9.08 -3.75 -10.39
CA ASP A 207 -9.57 -3.85 -11.76
C ASP A 207 -8.40 -3.83 -12.76
N THR A 208 -8.54 -4.58 -13.85
CA THR A 208 -7.64 -4.52 -14.99
C THR A 208 -7.93 -3.28 -15.84
N PRO A 209 -6.92 -2.66 -16.47
CA PRO A 209 -7.12 -1.46 -17.28
C PRO A 209 -8.14 -1.58 -18.42
N ASP A 210 -8.26 -2.77 -19.02
CA ASP A 210 -9.19 -3.05 -20.12
C ASP A 210 -10.48 -3.78 -19.68
N GLY A 211 -10.63 -4.05 -18.38
CA GLY A 211 -11.76 -4.80 -17.84
C GLY A 211 -11.77 -6.30 -18.15
N ASP A 212 -10.73 -6.83 -18.82
CA ASP A 212 -10.61 -8.24 -19.16
C ASP A 212 -9.99 -9.05 -18.00
N GLY A 213 -9.74 -10.33 -18.23
CA GLY A 213 -9.18 -11.26 -17.27
C GLY A 213 -7.81 -10.87 -16.72
N LYS A 214 -7.43 -11.58 -15.66
CA LYS A 214 -6.19 -11.40 -14.89
C LYS A 214 -5.18 -12.50 -15.17
N THR A 215 -5.35 -13.23 -16.27
CA THR A 215 -4.48 -14.34 -16.62
C THR A 215 -3.15 -13.86 -17.17
N PHE A 216 -2.17 -14.76 -17.26
CA PHE A 216 -0.89 -14.48 -17.90
C PHE A 216 -1.07 -13.96 -19.34
N ILE A 217 -1.98 -14.56 -20.13
CA ILE A 217 -2.21 -14.14 -21.51
C ILE A 217 -2.88 -12.76 -21.60
N ASP A 218 -3.81 -12.44 -20.69
CA ASP A 218 -4.48 -11.14 -20.66
C ASP A 218 -3.51 -10.03 -20.25
N ALA A 219 -2.67 -10.29 -19.24
CA ALA A 219 -1.62 -9.38 -18.83
C ALA A 219 -0.60 -9.13 -19.96
N LYS A 220 -0.22 -10.16 -20.72
CA LYS A 220 0.62 -10.02 -21.92
C LYS A 220 -0.02 -9.10 -22.97
N ARG A 221 -1.32 -9.26 -23.25
CA ARG A 221 -2.04 -8.40 -24.22
C ARG A 221 -1.97 -6.93 -23.79
N ARG A 222 -2.18 -6.66 -22.50
CA ARG A 222 -2.06 -5.31 -21.94
C ARG A 222 -0.65 -4.76 -22.03
N LEU A 223 0.37 -5.55 -21.69
CA LEU A 223 1.78 -5.15 -21.83
C LEU A 223 2.17 -4.87 -23.27
N ALA A 224 1.72 -5.66 -24.25
CA ALA A 224 2.01 -5.41 -25.67
C ALA A 224 1.48 -4.03 -26.13
N ARG A 225 0.29 -3.64 -25.66
CA ARG A 225 -0.30 -2.33 -25.98
C ARG A 225 0.50 -1.14 -25.42
N VAL A 226 1.39 -1.34 -24.44
CA VAL A 226 2.28 -0.27 -23.93
C VAL A 226 3.16 0.29 -25.05
N VAL A 227 3.53 -0.52 -26.04
CA VAL A 227 4.27 -0.08 -27.25
C VAL A 227 3.37 -0.04 -28.49
N CYS A 228 2.06 0.07 -28.30
CA CYS A 228 1.04 0.09 -29.36
C CYS A 228 1.08 -1.16 -30.26
N ALA A 229 1.48 -2.31 -29.73
CA ALA A 229 1.51 -3.59 -30.44
C ALA A 229 0.43 -4.54 -29.93
N ASP A 230 0.14 -5.58 -30.70
CA ASP A 230 -0.56 -6.79 -30.25
C ASP A 230 0.36 -8.03 -30.20
N LEU A 231 -0.18 -9.17 -29.78
CA LEU A 231 0.59 -10.42 -29.63
C LEU A 231 1.07 -11.05 -30.96
N ASN A 232 0.61 -10.55 -32.11
CA ASN A 232 1.11 -10.95 -33.43
C ASN A 232 2.29 -10.08 -33.88
N GLU A 233 2.43 -8.88 -33.32
CA GLU A 233 3.47 -7.91 -33.69
C GLU A 233 4.70 -7.97 -32.78
N ILE A 234 4.54 -8.34 -31.50
CA ILE A 234 5.62 -8.42 -30.52
C ILE A 234 5.80 -9.84 -29.96
N ARG A 235 7.05 -10.28 -29.80
CA ARG A 235 7.36 -11.63 -29.29
C ARG A 235 7.19 -11.70 -27.78
N GLU A 236 6.99 -12.92 -27.26
CA GLU A 236 6.80 -13.14 -25.83
C GLU A 236 8.00 -12.71 -24.97
N ASP A 237 9.22 -12.99 -25.42
CA ASP A 237 10.46 -12.58 -24.74
C ASP A 237 10.61 -11.04 -24.68
N GLU A 238 10.12 -10.34 -25.69
CA GLU A 238 10.07 -8.87 -25.70
C GLU A 238 9.03 -8.34 -24.69
N ILE A 239 7.87 -8.99 -24.56
CA ILE A 239 6.88 -8.65 -23.53
C ILE A 239 7.44 -8.88 -22.12
N ILE A 240 8.11 -10.01 -21.90
CA ILE A 240 8.79 -10.31 -20.64
C ILE A 240 9.91 -9.28 -20.37
N SER A 241 10.63 -8.85 -21.41
CA SER A 241 11.62 -7.77 -21.30
C SER A 241 11.00 -6.44 -20.85
N ILE A 242 9.81 -6.07 -21.36
CA ILE A 242 9.07 -4.90 -20.86
C ILE A 242 8.78 -5.04 -19.36
N ALA A 243 8.27 -6.20 -18.93
CA ALA A 243 7.94 -6.43 -17.53
C ALA A 243 9.17 -6.35 -16.60
N ASN A 244 10.32 -6.92 -17.02
CA ASN A 244 11.58 -6.80 -16.29
C ASN A 244 12.03 -5.34 -16.18
N GLN A 245 11.99 -4.58 -17.27
CA GLN A 245 12.37 -3.16 -17.26
C GLN A 245 11.47 -2.32 -16.34
N VAL A 246 10.17 -2.65 -16.25
CA VAL A 246 9.24 -2.03 -15.29
C VAL A 246 9.69 -2.32 -13.86
N MET A 247 9.98 -3.58 -13.55
CA MET A 247 10.45 -3.99 -12.23
C MET A 247 11.77 -3.29 -11.86
N ASP A 248 12.75 -3.29 -12.75
CA ASP A 248 14.06 -2.68 -12.51
C ASP A 248 13.94 -1.18 -12.24
N ALA A 249 13.15 -0.47 -13.04
CA ALA A 249 12.93 0.96 -12.86
C ALA A 249 12.22 1.26 -11.54
N GLN A 250 11.17 0.50 -11.20
CA GLN A 250 10.44 0.67 -9.93
C GLN A 250 11.33 0.35 -8.72
N VAL A 251 12.08 -0.75 -8.77
CA VAL A 251 13.03 -1.14 -7.72
C VAL A 251 14.12 -0.08 -7.55
N SER A 252 14.63 0.48 -8.64
CA SER A 252 15.65 1.53 -8.59
C SER A 252 15.13 2.81 -7.93
N ASP A 253 13.92 3.25 -8.26
CA ASP A 253 13.29 4.44 -7.66
C ASP A 253 13.07 4.25 -6.14
N ILE A 254 12.50 3.11 -5.76
CA ILE A 254 12.28 2.76 -4.35
C ILE A 254 13.60 2.64 -3.59
N ARG A 255 14.63 2.02 -4.19
CA ARG A 255 15.99 1.93 -3.61
C ARG A 255 16.55 3.32 -3.35
N ALA A 256 16.48 4.23 -4.32
CA ALA A 256 16.98 5.58 -4.17
C ALA A 256 16.31 6.31 -3.01
N ALA A 257 14.99 6.22 -2.90
CA ALA A 257 14.25 6.83 -1.79
C ALA A 257 14.61 6.22 -0.42
N ILE A 258 14.73 4.89 -0.33
CA ILE A 258 15.18 4.22 0.91
C ILE A 258 16.59 4.68 1.31
N GLN A 259 17.51 4.76 0.34
CA GLN A 259 18.89 5.21 0.58
C GLN A 259 18.95 6.68 1.01
N GLU A 260 18.15 7.56 0.41
CA GLU A 260 18.04 8.97 0.82
C GLU A 260 17.61 9.09 2.29
N ILE A 261 16.56 8.37 2.68
CA ILE A 261 16.08 8.37 4.08
C ILE A 261 17.12 7.73 5.01
N SER A 262 17.75 6.63 4.62
CA SER A 262 18.82 5.98 5.38
C SER A 262 19.97 6.93 5.69
N LEU A 263 20.47 7.64 4.68
CA LEU A 263 21.54 8.61 4.82
C LEU A 263 21.11 9.82 5.66
N LYS A 264 19.93 10.37 5.39
CA LYS A 264 19.41 11.57 6.06
C LYS A 264 19.25 11.37 7.57
N TYR A 265 18.81 10.18 8.00
CA TYR A 265 18.54 9.89 9.42
C TYR A 265 19.62 9.05 10.10
N CYS A 266 20.64 8.61 9.36
CA CYS A 266 21.70 7.68 9.79
C CYS A 266 21.15 6.34 10.30
N ILE A 267 20.13 5.80 9.63
CA ILE A 267 19.46 4.55 10.03
C ILE A 267 19.76 3.46 9.00
N LYS A 268 20.29 2.33 9.45
CA LYS A 268 20.65 1.19 8.57
C LYS A 268 19.66 0.03 8.58
N LYS A 269 18.70 0.05 9.51
CA LYS A 269 17.74 -1.02 9.72
C LYS A 269 16.43 -0.70 9.02
N ILE A 270 15.95 -1.64 8.21
CA ILE A 270 14.68 -1.61 7.49
C ILE A 270 13.74 -2.63 8.11
N VAL A 271 12.49 -2.22 8.36
CA VAL A 271 11.41 -3.14 8.70
C VAL A 271 10.34 -3.01 7.62
N ALA A 272 10.04 -4.10 6.93
CA ALA A 272 9.32 -4.10 5.68
C ALA A 272 7.99 -4.86 5.77
N CYS A 273 6.92 -4.35 5.16
CA CYS A 273 5.66 -5.07 5.02
C CYS A 273 4.95 -4.77 3.69
N GLY A 274 3.76 -5.37 3.54
CA GLY A 274 2.83 -5.06 2.46
C GLY A 274 2.82 -6.09 1.35
N LEU A 275 2.02 -5.80 0.32
CA LEU A 275 1.88 -6.66 -0.86
C LEU A 275 3.19 -6.71 -1.69
N GLY A 276 3.99 -5.65 -1.63
CA GLY A 276 5.20 -5.50 -2.42
C GLY A 276 6.50 -5.85 -1.70
N GLU A 277 6.49 -6.70 -0.65
CA GLU A 277 7.74 -7.09 0.03
C GLU A 277 8.82 -7.64 -0.92
N PHE A 278 8.43 -8.29 -2.03
CA PHE A 278 9.35 -8.74 -3.06
C PHE A 278 10.09 -7.58 -3.74
N LEU A 279 9.45 -6.42 -3.93
CA LEU A 279 10.09 -5.21 -4.45
C LEU A 279 11.06 -4.63 -3.42
N ILE A 280 10.67 -4.60 -2.15
CA ILE A 280 11.54 -4.13 -1.06
C ILE A 280 12.80 -5.00 -1.00
N ARG A 281 12.65 -6.32 -1.06
CA ARG A 281 13.77 -7.28 -1.07
C ARG A 281 14.78 -6.98 -2.18
N ASN A 282 14.29 -6.68 -3.38
CA ASN A 282 15.16 -6.29 -4.50
C ASN A 282 15.75 -4.89 -4.33
N ALA A 283 14.99 -3.94 -3.76
CA ALA A 283 15.44 -2.57 -3.54
C ALA A 283 16.58 -2.50 -2.53
N VAL A 284 16.53 -3.29 -1.46
CA VAL A 284 17.59 -3.31 -0.43
C VAL A 284 18.72 -4.28 -0.72
N ASN A 285 18.58 -5.16 -1.73
CA ASN A 285 19.64 -6.09 -2.10
C ASN A 285 20.93 -5.31 -2.40
N GLU A 286 22.06 -5.81 -1.89
CA GLU A 286 23.40 -5.22 -2.05
C GLU A 286 23.59 -3.78 -1.50
N THR A 287 22.60 -3.23 -0.78
CA THR A 287 22.73 -1.89 -0.16
C THR A 287 23.51 -1.90 1.17
N GLY A 288 23.73 -3.07 1.77
CA GLY A 288 24.32 -3.21 3.11
C GLY A 288 23.38 -2.81 4.26
N LEU A 289 22.10 -2.54 3.97
CA LEU A 289 21.06 -2.30 4.97
C LEU A 289 20.61 -3.62 5.60
N GLU A 290 20.35 -3.60 6.91
CA GLU A 290 19.77 -4.73 7.63
C GLU A 290 18.25 -4.72 7.38
N ILE A 291 17.65 -5.83 6.97
CA ILE A 291 16.21 -5.91 6.67
C ILE A 291 15.50 -6.99 7.46
N PHE A 292 14.34 -6.63 7.99
CA PHE A 292 13.39 -7.53 8.65
C PHE A 292 12.05 -7.47 7.95
N PHE A 293 11.50 -8.62 7.55
CA PHE A 293 10.16 -8.66 6.97
C PHE A 293 9.12 -8.97 8.03
N VAL A 294 8.05 -8.18 8.04
CA VAL A 294 6.87 -8.41 8.87
C VAL A 294 6.26 -9.78 8.54
N SER A 295 6.30 -10.21 7.27
CA SER A 295 5.82 -11.53 6.87
C SER A 295 6.59 -12.69 7.52
N GLU A 296 7.88 -12.54 7.79
CA GLU A 296 8.71 -13.57 8.42
C GLU A 296 8.37 -13.72 9.91
N LYS A 297 7.94 -12.63 10.56
CA LYS A 297 7.56 -12.62 11.98
C LYS A 297 6.08 -12.92 12.24
N TYR A 298 5.20 -12.28 11.49
CA TYR A 298 3.74 -12.31 11.70
C TYR A 298 3.00 -13.12 10.64
N GLY A 299 3.68 -13.59 9.59
CA GLY A 299 3.08 -14.32 8.49
C GLY A 299 2.66 -13.40 7.32
N ALA A 300 2.67 -13.98 6.11
CA ALA A 300 2.44 -13.25 4.87
C ALA A 300 1.08 -12.54 4.80
N GLN A 301 0.01 -13.14 5.33
CA GLN A 301 -1.32 -12.52 5.31
C GLN A 301 -1.38 -11.27 6.20
N LEU A 302 -0.82 -11.34 7.41
CA LEU A 302 -0.77 -10.19 8.31
C LEU A 302 0.08 -9.05 7.74
N SER A 303 1.18 -9.36 7.04
CA SER A 303 1.99 -8.34 6.37
C SER A 303 1.19 -7.49 5.38
N LYS A 304 0.27 -8.09 4.62
CA LYS A 304 -0.60 -7.38 3.65
C LYS A 304 -1.57 -6.39 4.31
N VAL A 305 -1.89 -6.61 5.59
CA VAL A 305 -2.87 -5.81 6.36
C VAL A 305 -2.25 -5.14 7.59
N PHE A 306 -0.92 -5.02 7.62
CA PHE A 306 -0.19 -4.67 8.85
C PHE A 306 -0.64 -3.36 9.52
N PRO A 307 -1.00 -2.27 8.81
CA PRO A 307 -1.59 -1.08 9.43
C PRO A 307 -2.83 -1.37 10.29
N ALA A 308 -3.73 -2.24 9.82
CA ALA A 308 -4.91 -2.64 10.57
C ALA A 308 -4.52 -3.44 11.81
N PHE A 309 -3.60 -4.40 11.67
CA PHE A 309 -3.11 -5.18 12.82
C PHE A 309 -2.45 -4.27 13.87
N ALA A 310 -1.63 -3.32 13.42
CA ALA A 310 -0.98 -2.37 14.30
C ALA A 310 -1.99 -1.48 15.03
N ALA A 311 -3.04 -1.01 14.36
CA ALA A 311 -4.11 -0.25 15.00
C ALA A 311 -4.81 -1.06 16.09
N ALA A 312 -5.14 -2.33 15.83
CA ALA A 312 -5.76 -3.23 16.81
C ALA A 312 -4.88 -3.42 18.06
N ARG A 313 -3.58 -3.71 17.84
CA ARG A 313 -2.58 -3.91 18.89
C ARG A 313 -2.40 -2.67 19.76
N LEU A 314 -2.27 -1.50 19.13
CA LEU A 314 -2.08 -0.24 19.86
C LEU A 314 -3.31 0.15 20.67
N LEU A 315 -4.51 -0.06 20.12
CA LEU A 315 -5.75 0.22 20.86
C LEU A 315 -5.88 -0.69 22.08
N LYS A 316 -5.57 -1.99 21.94
CA LYS A 316 -5.56 -2.95 23.06
C LYS A 316 -4.65 -2.53 24.20
N GLU A 317 -3.47 -2.00 23.90
CA GLU A 317 -2.51 -1.59 24.91
C GLU A 317 -2.91 -0.32 25.67
N LYS A 318 -3.80 0.50 25.11
CA LYS A 318 -4.22 1.76 25.73
C LYS A 318 -5.21 1.57 26.89
N ASN A 319 -5.87 0.41 27.00
CA ASN A 319 -6.93 0.14 27.99
C ASN A 319 -7.98 1.28 28.09
N ILE A 320 -8.20 1.99 26.98
CA ILE A 320 -9.30 2.94 26.78
C ILE A 320 -10.48 2.19 26.19
#